data_AF-A0A6N8Z087-F1
#
_entry.id   AF-A0A6N8Z087-F1
#
_cell.length_a   1.000
_cell.length_b   1.000
_cell.length_c   1.000
_cell.angle_alpha   90.00
_cell.angle_beta   90.00
_cell.angle_gamma   90.00
#
_symmetry.space_group_name_H-M   'P 1'
#
loop_
_entity.id
_entity.type
_entity.pdbx_description
1 polymer ?
#
loop_
_entity_poly.entity_id
_entity_poly.type
_entity_poly.pdbx_seq_one_letter_code
_entity_poly.pdbx_strand_id
1 'polypeptide(L)'
;MVLPLDTAPGPSPDDEAVRNMEISHNFLLQAREELAKEDLLQASNKAWGAAAYAIKAVAEKRRWFNDADWKLWEAASVVTEEEGDHSILAGYSAARQAHYDFYHHEFLAMDVRQILDITEGMVAKLDALLERDIPPVYVSEELDGRIRRLQNPTSAMDQERLTTGRKPMSERPPALPPNSADTTRRDAENS
;
A
#
# COMPACT_ATOMS: atom_id res chain seq x y z
N MET A 1 3.79 -46.67 26.82
CA MET A 1 4.38 -45.91 25.70
C MET A 1 3.21 -45.34 24.92
N VAL A 2 2.86 -44.08 25.15
CA VAL A 2 1.76 -43.40 24.45
C VAL A 2 2.39 -42.83 23.17
N LEU A 3 1.93 -43.27 22.00
CA LEU A 3 2.34 -42.67 20.74
C LEU A 3 1.86 -41.21 20.73
N PRO A 4 2.68 -40.24 20.28
CA PRO A 4 2.21 -38.87 20.14
C PRO A 4 1.03 -38.87 19.16
N LEU A 5 -0.02 -38.12 19.51
CA LEU A 5 -1.13 -37.83 18.61
C LEU A 5 -0.51 -37.22 17.34
N ASP A 6 -0.60 -37.92 16.23
CA ASP A 6 -0.22 -37.44 14.91
C ASP A 6 -1.22 -36.33 14.52
N THR A 7 -0.99 -35.12 15.05
CA THR A 7 -1.70 -33.93 14.58
C THR A 7 -1.11 -33.65 13.22
N ALA A 8 -1.88 -33.95 12.17
CA ALA A 8 -1.56 -33.53 10.81
C ALA A 8 -1.06 -32.07 10.85
N PRO A 9 0.01 -31.73 10.10
CA PRO A 9 0.45 -30.35 10.03
C PRO A 9 -0.76 -29.49 9.63
N GLY A 10 -0.92 -28.35 10.32
CA GLY A 10 -1.96 -27.38 9.98
C GLY A 10 -1.91 -26.97 8.49
N PRO A 11 -2.94 -26.28 8.00
CA PRO A 11 -2.99 -25.83 6.61
C PRO A 11 -1.70 -25.13 6.20
N SER A 12 -1.24 -25.39 4.97
CA SER A 12 -0.06 -24.72 4.45
C SER A 12 -0.36 -23.23 4.23
N PRO A 13 0.66 -22.35 4.19
CA PRO A 13 0.36 -20.94 3.96
C PRO A 13 -0.13 -20.67 2.52
N ASP A 14 0.01 -21.62 1.58
CA ASP A 14 -0.69 -21.52 0.29
C ASP A 14 -2.18 -21.84 0.43
N ASP A 15 -2.55 -22.82 1.27
CA ASP A 15 -3.96 -23.10 1.59
C ASP A 15 -4.60 -21.93 2.33
N GLU A 16 -3.86 -21.28 3.22
CA GLU A 16 -4.32 -20.08 3.92
C GLU A 16 -4.43 -18.87 2.99
N ALA A 17 -3.53 -18.72 2.01
CA ALA A 17 -3.67 -17.68 0.98
C ALA A 17 -4.99 -17.83 0.21
N VAL A 18 -5.30 -19.05 -0.24
CA VAL A 18 -6.55 -19.36 -0.94
C VAL A 18 -7.75 -19.09 -0.03
N ARG A 19 -7.74 -19.62 1.20
CA ARG A 19 -8.81 -19.40 2.19
C ARG A 19 -9.07 -17.92 2.44
N ASN A 20 -8.01 -17.14 2.64
CA ASN A 20 -8.14 -15.71 2.90
C ASN A 20 -8.74 -14.97 1.70
N MET A 21 -8.37 -15.32 0.47
CA MET A 21 -8.98 -14.71 -0.72
C MET A 21 -10.46 -15.10 -0.88
N GLU A 22 -10.83 -16.36 -0.60
CA GLU A 22 -12.24 -16.79 -0.56
C GLU A 22 -13.06 -16.00 0.47
N ILE A 23 -12.51 -15.77 1.66
CA ILE A 23 -13.13 -14.93 2.70
C ILE A 23 -13.29 -13.49 2.19
N SER A 24 -12.28 -12.96 1.49
CA SER A 24 -12.35 -11.62 0.90
C SER A 24 -13.51 -11.49 -0.09
N HIS A 25 -13.65 -12.42 -1.03
CA HIS A 25 -14.75 -12.43 -1.99
C HIS A 25 -16.12 -12.55 -1.32
N ASN A 26 -16.25 -13.41 -0.29
CA ASN A 26 -17.48 -13.52 0.48
C ASN A 26 -17.84 -12.21 1.19
N PHE A 27 -16.84 -11.48 1.69
CA PHE A 27 -17.07 -10.16 2.27
C PHE A 27 -17.52 -9.11 1.25
N LEU A 28 -17.00 -9.12 0.02
CA LEU A 28 -17.50 -8.23 -1.05
C LEU A 28 -18.97 -8.50 -1.38
N LEU A 29 -19.35 -9.78 -1.49
CA LEU A 29 -20.74 -10.17 -1.71
C LEU A 29 -21.64 -9.65 -0.58
N GLN A 30 -21.25 -9.91 0.67
CA GLN A 30 -22.00 -9.42 1.84
C GLN A 30 -22.05 -7.89 1.87
N ALA A 31 -20.96 -7.19 1.54
CA ALA A 31 -20.95 -5.73 1.50
C ALA A 31 -21.98 -5.17 0.51
N ARG A 32 -22.11 -5.79 -0.67
CA ARG A 32 -23.14 -5.43 -1.66
C ARG A 32 -24.55 -5.69 -1.15
N GLU A 33 -24.76 -6.82 -0.49
CA GLU A 33 -26.06 -7.17 0.10
C GLU A 33 -26.49 -6.19 1.20
N GLU A 34 -25.57 -5.80 2.09
CA GLU A 34 -25.88 -4.85 3.16
C GLU A 34 -26.10 -3.44 2.61
N LEU A 35 -25.34 -3.03 1.59
CA LEU A 35 -25.55 -1.76 0.89
C LEU A 35 -26.95 -1.71 0.23
N ALA A 36 -27.42 -2.83 -0.34
CA ALA A 36 -28.75 -2.92 -0.93
C ALA A 36 -29.88 -2.82 0.11
N LYS A 37 -29.60 -3.17 1.37
CA LYS A 37 -30.51 -3.00 2.52
C LYS A 37 -30.38 -1.62 3.19
N GLU A 38 -29.52 -0.76 2.64
CA GLU A 38 -29.14 0.54 3.23
C GLU A 38 -28.48 0.42 4.62
N ASP A 39 -27.96 -0.76 4.98
CA ASP A 39 -27.15 -0.95 6.17
C ASP A 39 -25.70 -0.54 5.86
N LEU A 40 -25.49 0.77 5.84
CA LEU A 40 -24.20 1.39 5.51
C LEU A 40 -23.09 0.97 6.48
N LEU A 41 -23.44 0.71 7.74
CA LEU A 41 -22.51 0.30 8.77
C LEU A 41 -21.94 -1.08 8.46
N GLN A 42 -22.83 -2.03 8.18
CA GLN A 42 -22.41 -3.39 7.83
C GLN A 42 -21.74 -3.42 6.47
N ALA A 43 -22.24 -2.68 5.47
CA ALA A 43 -21.59 -2.57 4.17
C ALA A 43 -20.12 -2.11 4.28
N SER A 44 -19.87 -1.04 5.05
CA SER A 44 -18.52 -0.54 5.32
C SER A 44 -17.63 -1.54 6.07
N ASN A 45 -18.17 -2.20 7.09
CA ASN A 45 -17.43 -3.21 7.85
C ASN A 45 -17.04 -4.42 6.99
N LYS A 46 -17.93 -4.84 6.09
CA LYS A 46 -17.68 -5.93 5.15
C LYS A 46 -16.68 -5.52 4.07
N ALA A 47 -16.74 -4.30 3.54
CA ALA A 47 -15.75 -3.78 2.61
C ALA A 47 -14.33 -3.78 3.22
N TRP A 48 -14.21 -3.34 4.48
CA TRP A 48 -12.95 -3.45 5.21
C TRP A 48 -12.48 -4.89 5.39
N GLY A 49 -13.37 -5.80 5.79
CA GLY A 49 -13.07 -7.22 5.89
C GLY A 49 -12.53 -7.79 4.58
N ALA A 50 -13.15 -7.44 3.45
CA ALA A 50 -12.67 -7.85 2.13
C ALA A 50 -11.23 -7.37 1.87
N ALA A 51 -10.98 -6.07 2.08
CA ALA A 51 -9.65 -5.49 1.88
C ALA A 51 -8.58 -6.14 2.76
N ALA A 52 -8.87 -6.32 4.05
CA ALA A 52 -7.94 -6.91 5.01
C ALA A 52 -7.59 -8.35 4.65
N TYR A 53 -8.58 -9.17 4.30
CA TYR A 53 -8.37 -10.58 3.95
C TYR A 53 -7.65 -10.76 2.61
N ALA A 54 -7.88 -9.89 1.62
CA ALA A 54 -7.11 -9.92 0.37
C ALA A 54 -5.61 -9.63 0.61
N ILE A 55 -5.29 -8.66 1.49
CA ILE A 55 -3.90 -8.41 1.89
C ILE A 55 -3.32 -9.58 2.69
N LYS A 56 -4.09 -10.19 3.59
CA LYS A 56 -3.67 -11.41 4.30
C LYS A 56 -3.33 -12.52 3.31
N ALA A 57 -4.13 -12.73 2.28
CA ALA A 57 -3.87 -13.74 1.25
C ALA A 57 -2.52 -13.52 0.54
N VAL A 58 -2.20 -12.29 0.17
CA VAL A 58 -0.90 -11.95 -0.43
C VAL A 58 0.25 -12.14 0.58
N ALA A 59 0.07 -11.70 1.83
CA ALA A 59 1.06 -11.89 2.88
C ALA A 59 1.34 -13.38 3.17
N GLU A 60 0.31 -14.23 3.11
CA GLU A 60 0.41 -15.69 3.21
C GLU A 60 1.26 -16.30 2.10
N LYS A 61 0.91 -15.95 0.85
CA LYS A 61 1.64 -16.40 -0.32
C LYS A 61 3.10 -15.93 -0.30
N ARG A 62 3.36 -14.73 0.23
CA ARG A 62 4.71 -14.14 0.37
C ARG A 62 5.46 -14.57 1.62
N ARG A 63 4.80 -15.26 2.57
CA ARG A 63 5.40 -15.82 3.80
C ARG A 63 5.89 -14.74 4.76
N TRP A 64 5.13 -13.65 4.84
CA TRP A 64 5.46 -12.44 5.58
C TRP A 64 5.10 -12.46 7.09
N PHE A 65 4.84 -13.63 7.68
CA PHE A 65 4.33 -13.68 9.05
C PHE A 65 5.33 -13.34 10.14
N ASN A 66 4.90 -12.40 10.97
CA ASN A 66 5.05 -12.40 12.42
C ASN A 66 3.63 -12.33 13.02
N ASP A 67 3.46 -12.84 14.25
CA ASP A 67 2.21 -13.11 15.00
C ASP A 67 1.28 -11.91 15.29
N ALA A 68 1.19 -10.89 14.42
CA ALA A 68 0.50 -9.67 14.78
C ALA A 68 -0.36 -9.09 13.65
N ASP A 69 -1.67 -9.04 13.90
CA ASP A 69 -2.74 -8.48 13.07
C ASP A 69 -2.52 -7.01 12.63
N TRP A 70 -1.47 -6.33 13.11
CA TRP A 70 -1.24 -4.90 12.88
C TRP A 70 -0.38 -4.54 11.67
N LYS A 71 0.21 -5.50 10.95
CA LYS A 71 1.10 -5.23 9.79
C LYS A 71 0.43 -5.11 8.42
N LEU A 72 -0.91 -5.06 8.35
CA LEU A 72 -1.63 -5.07 7.07
C LEU A 72 -1.40 -3.80 6.24
N TRP A 73 -1.23 -2.64 6.89
CA TRP A 73 -0.91 -1.39 6.19
C TRP A 73 0.46 -1.45 5.53
N GLU A 74 1.43 -1.99 6.24
CA GLU A 74 2.79 -2.20 5.75
C GLU A 74 2.81 -3.19 4.58
N ALA A 75 2.07 -4.30 4.70
CA ALA A 75 1.92 -5.26 3.61
C ALA A 75 1.29 -4.60 2.37
N ALA A 76 0.21 -3.83 2.53
CA ALA A 76 -0.41 -3.09 1.42
C ALA A 76 0.56 -2.08 0.78
N SER A 77 1.37 -1.39 1.59
CA SER A 77 2.37 -0.43 1.11
C SER A 77 3.47 -1.11 0.29
N VAL A 78 3.96 -2.26 0.78
CA VAL A 78 5.00 -3.03 0.10
C VAL A 78 4.48 -3.62 -1.21
N VAL A 79 3.29 -4.23 -1.22
CA VAL A 79 2.67 -4.76 -2.44
C VAL A 79 2.45 -3.64 -3.48
N THR A 80 2.02 -2.47 -3.02
CA THR A 80 1.85 -1.29 -3.87
C THR A 80 3.16 -0.86 -4.54
N GLU A 81 4.26 -0.84 -3.77
CA GLU A 81 5.60 -0.55 -4.30
C GLU A 81 6.03 -1.59 -5.34
N GLU A 82 5.82 -2.88 -5.07
CA GLU A 82 6.21 -3.97 -5.98
C GLU A 82 5.48 -3.94 -7.31
N GLU A 83 4.16 -3.79 -7.26
CA GLU A 83 3.33 -3.77 -8.47
C GLU A 83 3.40 -2.42 -9.18
N GLY A 84 3.96 -1.38 -8.54
CA GLY A 84 3.98 -0.02 -9.08
C GLY A 84 2.56 0.57 -9.26
N ASP A 85 1.58 0.03 -8.55
CA ASP A 85 0.17 0.40 -8.69
C ASP A 85 -0.38 0.98 -7.39
N HIS A 86 -0.36 2.31 -7.30
CA HIS A 86 -0.84 3.08 -6.15
C HIS A 86 -2.34 2.88 -5.83
N SER A 87 -3.13 2.35 -6.75
CA SER A 87 -4.54 2.08 -6.47
C SER A 87 -4.74 0.96 -5.43
N ILE A 88 -3.73 0.10 -5.23
CA ILE A 88 -3.77 -0.94 -4.19
C ILE A 88 -3.82 -0.28 -2.81
N LEU A 89 -2.82 0.56 -2.48
CA LEU A 89 -2.81 1.29 -1.21
C LEU A 89 -4.00 2.25 -1.09
N ALA A 90 -4.43 2.89 -2.18
CA ALA A 90 -5.59 3.77 -2.17
C ALA A 90 -6.88 3.01 -1.80
N GLY A 91 -7.09 1.82 -2.37
CA GLY A 91 -8.26 1.00 -2.05
C GLY A 91 -8.24 0.46 -0.62
N TYR A 92 -7.07 0.02 -0.16
CA TYR A 92 -6.90 -0.42 1.21
C TYR A 92 -7.18 0.73 2.21
N SER A 93 -6.67 1.93 1.90
CA SER A 93 -6.90 3.13 2.70
C SER A 93 -8.37 3.54 2.73
N ALA A 94 -9.06 3.50 1.59
CA ALA A 94 -10.48 3.82 1.50
C ALA A 94 -11.34 2.86 2.33
N ALA A 95 -11.11 1.55 2.19
CA ALA A 95 -11.82 0.53 2.98
C ALA A 95 -11.54 0.67 4.48
N ARG A 96 -10.28 0.98 4.85
CA ARG A 96 -9.89 1.22 6.25
C ARG A 96 -10.58 2.45 6.84
N GLN A 97 -10.70 3.54 6.07
CA GLN A 97 -11.43 4.74 6.51
C GLN A 97 -12.92 4.44 6.74
N ALA A 98 -13.56 3.68 5.85
CA ALA A 98 -14.95 3.23 6.04
C ALA A 98 -15.16 2.46 7.36
N HIS A 99 -14.14 1.74 7.83
CA HIS A 99 -14.18 1.05 9.12
C HIS A 99 -13.94 1.98 10.31
N TYR A 100 -13.05 2.99 10.21
CA TYR A 100 -12.81 3.95 11.30
C TYR A 100 -13.95 4.94 11.50
N ASP A 101 -14.61 5.36 10.43
CA ASP A 101 -15.75 6.28 10.49
C ASP A 101 -17.05 5.63 11.02
N PHE A 102 -16.96 4.36 11.47
CA PHE A 102 -17.94 3.67 12.28
C PHE A 102 -18.47 4.52 13.45
N TYR A 103 -17.62 5.36 14.05
CA TYR A 103 -17.98 6.17 15.22
C TYR A 103 -18.57 7.55 14.89
N HIS A 104 -18.46 7.99 13.64
CA HIS A 104 -18.82 9.35 13.26
C HIS A 104 -20.10 9.43 12.41
N HIS A 105 -20.58 8.30 11.85
CA HIS A 105 -21.81 8.24 11.02
C HIS A 105 -21.83 9.22 9.83
N GLU A 106 -20.66 9.61 9.32
CA GLU A 106 -20.54 10.71 8.34
C GLU A 106 -20.75 10.26 6.89
N PHE A 107 -20.65 8.96 6.60
CA PHE A 107 -20.76 8.47 5.24
C PHE A 107 -22.20 8.38 4.74
N LEU A 108 -22.43 8.94 3.56
CA LEU A 108 -23.65 8.74 2.78
C LEU A 108 -23.56 7.42 2.01
N ALA A 109 -24.71 6.90 1.57
CA ALA A 109 -24.78 5.68 0.78
C ALA A 109 -23.93 5.75 -0.51
N MET A 110 -23.77 6.94 -1.08
CA MET A 110 -22.92 7.17 -2.24
C MET A 110 -21.44 6.95 -1.91
N ASP A 111 -20.98 7.38 -0.74
CA ASP A 111 -19.59 7.24 -0.33
C ASP A 111 -19.26 5.76 -0.07
N VAL A 112 -20.16 5.05 0.63
CA VAL A 112 -20.01 3.60 0.88
C VAL A 112 -19.99 2.82 -0.44
N ARG A 113 -20.85 3.19 -1.39
CA ARG A 113 -20.83 2.58 -2.74
C ARG A 113 -19.50 2.79 -3.43
N GLN A 114 -18.99 4.03 -3.43
CA GLN A 114 -17.71 4.35 -4.06
C GLN A 114 -16.55 3.60 -3.40
N ILE A 115 -16.52 3.53 -2.06
CA ILE A 115 -15.49 2.78 -1.32
C ILE A 115 -15.55 1.29 -1.68
N LEU A 116 -16.75 0.72 -1.78
CA LEU A 116 -16.92 -0.67 -2.18
C LEU A 116 -16.43 -0.91 -3.61
N ASP A 117 -16.77 -0.04 -4.57
CA ASP A 117 -16.30 -0.15 -5.96
C ASP A 117 -14.76 -0.09 -6.05
N ILE A 118 -14.12 0.79 -5.28
CA ILE A 118 -12.65 0.88 -5.20
C ILE A 118 -12.07 -0.37 -4.55
N THR A 119 -12.73 -0.89 -3.51
CA THR A 119 -12.28 -2.10 -2.80
C THR A 119 -12.33 -3.32 -3.71
N GLU A 120 -13.40 -3.50 -4.49
CA GLU A 120 -13.49 -4.56 -5.50
C GLU A 120 -12.36 -4.46 -6.53
N GLY A 121 -12.08 -3.25 -7.02
CA GLY A 121 -10.98 -3.01 -7.94
C GLY A 121 -9.60 -3.36 -7.34
N MET A 122 -9.39 -3.09 -6.05
CA MET A 122 -8.19 -3.53 -5.34
C MET A 122 -8.13 -5.05 -5.21
N VAL A 123 -9.21 -5.69 -4.75
CA VAL A 123 -9.26 -7.15 -4.52
C VAL A 123 -8.99 -7.90 -5.81
N ALA A 124 -9.60 -7.49 -6.93
CA ALA A 124 -9.37 -8.12 -8.24
C ALA A 124 -7.89 -8.08 -8.67
N LYS A 125 -7.16 -7.02 -8.32
CA LYS A 125 -5.72 -6.90 -8.62
C LYS A 125 -4.89 -7.83 -7.74
N LEU A 126 -5.23 -7.94 -6.46
CA LEU A 126 -4.56 -8.83 -5.53
C LEU A 126 -4.84 -10.31 -5.86
N ASP A 127 -6.04 -10.62 -6.33
CA ASP A 127 -6.41 -11.95 -6.81
C ASP A 127 -5.60 -12.33 -8.06
N ALA A 128 -5.58 -11.45 -9.07
CA ALA A 128 -4.74 -11.62 -10.25
C ALA A 128 -3.24 -11.73 -9.92
N LEU A 129 -2.78 -11.07 -8.84
CA LEU A 129 -1.40 -11.20 -8.35
C LEU A 129 -1.12 -12.61 -7.80
N LEU A 130 -2.08 -13.22 -7.09
CA LEU A 130 -1.96 -14.58 -6.57
C LEU A 130 -1.94 -15.63 -7.69
N GLU A 131 -2.71 -15.41 -8.76
CA GLU A 131 -2.74 -16.29 -9.94
C GLU A 131 -1.43 -16.31 -10.73
N ARG A 132 -0.66 -15.21 -10.69
CA ARG A 132 0.65 -15.08 -11.36
C ARG A 132 1.77 -15.89 -10.69
N ASP A 133 1.45 -16.67 -9.66
CA ASP A 133 2.36 -17.43 -8.81
C ASP A 133 3.57 -16.59 -8.34
N ILE A 134 3.26 -15.63 -7.47
CA ILE A 134 4.29 -14.79 -6.85
C ILE A 134 5.23 -15.61 -5.97
N PRO A 135 6.57 -15.48 -6.15
CA PRO A 135 7.52 -16.25 -5.38
C PRO A 135 7.48 -15.83 -3.91
N PRO A 136 7.65 -16.78 -2.98
CA PRO A 136 7.72 -16.45 -1.57
C PRO A 136 8.99 -15.64 -1.29
N VAL A 137 8.84 -14.55 -0.52
CA VAL A 137 9.96 -13.71 -0.08
C VAL A 137 10.16 -14.02 1.40
N TYR A 138 10.90 -15.10 1.66
CA TYR A 138 11.12 -15.66 2.99
C TYR A 138 12.17 -14.88 3.78
N VAL A 139 11.91 -13.64 4.18
CA VAL A 139 12.60 -13.07 5.35
C VAL A 139 11.71 -11.99 5.97
N SER A 140 11.30 -12.17 7.23
CA SER A 140 10.66 -11.09 7.99
C SER A 140 11.57 -9.85 8.08
N GLU A 141 12.90 -10.04 8.11
CA GLU A 141 13.89 -8.94 8.00
C GLU A 141 13.85 -8.23 6.64
N GLU A 142 13.47 -8.91 5.56
CA GLU A 142 13.39 -8.29 4.23
C GLU A 142 12.13 -7.44 4.13
N LEU A 143 10.99 -7.92 4.62
CA LEU A 143 9.79 -7.08 4.73
C LEU A 143 10.02 -5.89 5.68
N ASP A 144 10.57 -6.14 6.87
CA ASP A 144 10.89 -5.07 7.83
C ASP A 144 11.93 -4.10 7.27
N GLY A 145 12.92 -4.60 6.52
CA GLY A 145 13.92 -3.80 5.82
C GLY A 145 13.30 -2.93 4.73
N ARG A 146 12.33 -3.45 3.98
CA ARG A 146 11.57 -2.68 2.98
C ARG A 146 10.68 -1.63 3.61
N ILE A 147 9.96 -1.99 4.67
CA ILE A 147 9.16 -1.04 5.46
C ILE A 147 10.06 0.10 5.94
N ARG A 148 11.24 -0.19 6.49
CA ARG A 148 12.20 0.84 6.91
C ARG A 148 12.65 1.73 5.75
N ARG A 149 12.86 1.17 4.55
CA ARG A 149 13.20 1.96 3.34
C ARG A 149 12.05 2.86 2.92
N LEU A 150 10.82 2.36 2.92
CA LEU A 150 9.61 3.13 2.59
C LEU A 150 9.37 4.27 3.60
N GLN A 151 9.59 4.03 4.89
CA GLN A 151 9.45 5.04 5.93
C GLN A 151 10.57 6.08 5.92
N ASN A 152 11.79 5.72 5.49
CA ASN A 152 12.97 6.59 5.48
C ASN A 152 13.71 6.58 4.13
N PRO A 153 13.10 7.11 3.05
CA PRO A 153 13.61 6.99 1.68
C PRO A 153 14.99 7.65 1.48
N THR A 154 15.30 8.72 2.22
CA THR A 154 16.58 9.44 2.14
C THR A 154 17.77 8.58 2.59
N SER A 155 17.59 7.74 3.62
CA SER A 155 18.65 6.87 4.13
C SER A 155 19.02 5.74 3.16
N ALA A 156 18.07 5.26 2.36
CA ALA A 156 18.29 4.16 1.42
C ALA A 156 19.14 4.62 0.22
N MET A 157 18.84 5.81 -0.33
CA MET A 157 19.65 6.43 -1.38
C MET A 157 21.07 6.79 -0.90
N ASP A 158 21.22 7.22 0.35
CA ASP A 158 22.53 7.55 0.91
C ASP A 158 23.40 6.30 1.16
N GLN A 159 22.80 5.18 1.55
CA GLN A 159 23.49 3.88 1.68
C GLN A 159 23.93 3.32 0.31
N GLU A 160 23.08 3.43 -0.71
CA GLU A 160 23.42 3.02 -2.07
C GLU A 160 24.52 3.93 -2.67
N ARG A 161 24.53 5.23 -2.35
CA ARG A 161 25.62 6.16 -2.71
C ARG A 161 26.95 5.85 -2.01
N LEU A 162 26.90 5.40 -0.75
CA LEU A 162 28.07 5.00 0.02
C LEU A 162 28.69 3.69 -0.52
N THR A 163 27.87 2.75 -1.00
CA THR A 163 28.35 1.47 -1.57
C THR A 163 28.79 1.59 -3.03
N THR A 164 28.16 2.47 -3.83
CA THR A 164 28.47 2.65 -5.27
C THR A 164 29.50 3.74 -5.56
N GLY A 165 29.94 4.51 -4.55
CA GLY A 165 31.03 5.47 -4.67
C GLY A 165 30.78 6.66 -5.61
N ARG A 166 29.57 6.87 -6.12
CA ARG A 166 29.24 8.06 -6.93
C ARG A 166 28.74 9.21 -6.05
N LYS A 167 29.58 10.23 -5.89
CA LYS A 167 29.14 11.54 -5.37
C LYS A 167 28.14 12.19 -6.33
N PRO A 168 27.14 12.95 -5.83
CA PRO A 168 26.31 13.79 -6.67
C PRO A 168 27.16 14.91 -7.29
N MET A 169 26.99 15.13 -8.59
CA MET A 169 27.46 16.33 -9.27
C MET A 169 26.68 17.50 -8.67
N SER A 170 27.36 18.36 -7.91
CA SER A 170 26.73 19.57 -7.40
C SER A 170 26.29 20.42 -8.58
N GLU A 171 24.99 20.69 -8.67
CA GLU A 171 24.51 21.75 -9.54
C GLU A 171 25.12 23.06 -9.03
N ARG A 172 26.13 23.55 -9.74
CA ARG A 172 26.53 24.95 -9.64
C ARG A 172 25.33 25.77 -10.10
N PRO A 173 24.85 26.75 -9.30
CA PRO A 173 23.89 27.71 -9.84
C PRO A 173 24.55 28.43 -11.03
N PRO A 174 23.80 28.71 -12.11
CA PRO A 174 24.35 29.41 -13.27
C PRO A 174 24.87 30.77 -12.83
N ALA A 175 26.09 31.10 -13.29
CA ALA A 175 26.70 32.39 -13.02
C ALA A 175 25.80 33.50 -13.56
N LEU A 176 25.42 34.44 -12.68
CA LEU A 176 24.78 35.69 -13.07
C LEU A 176 25.69 36.43 -14.08
N PRO A 177 25.16 36.94 -15.20
CA PRO A 177 25.95 37.76 -16.10
C PRO A 177 26.37 39.06 -15.37
N PRO A 178 27.55 39.62 -15.67
CA PRO A 178 28.01 40.84 -15.05
C PRO A 178 27.06 42.00 -15.38
N ASN A 179 26.54 42.64 -14.35
CA ASN A 179 25.75 43.85 -14.44
C ASN A 179 26.64 45.01 -14.90
N SER A 180 26.57 45.36 -16.19
CA SER A 180 27.17 46.57 -16.72
C SER A 180 26.30 47.77 -16.34
N ALA A 181 26.55 48.32 -15.15
CA ALA A 181 26.17 49.68 -14.86
C ALA A 181 27.41 50.58 -14.94
N ASP A 182 27.28 51.60 -15.79
CA ASP A 182 27.86 52.94 -15.66
C ASP A 182 29.03 53.33 -16.59
N THR A 183 28.68 54.10 -17.63
CA THR A 183 29.38 55.22 -18.28
C THR A 183 28.45 55.61 -19.44
N THR A 184 27.87 56.81 -19.59
CA THR A 184 28.32 58.15 -19.25
C THR A 184 27.12 59.10 -19.19
N ARG A 185 27.27 60.12 -18.35
CA ARG A 185 26.39 61.27 -18.18
C ARG A 185 26.79 62.39 -19.17
N ARG A 186 25.79 63.14 -19.66
CA ARG A 186 25.80 64.51 -20.23
C ARG A 186 26.28 64.69 -21.68
N ASP A 187 25.42 65.26 -22.52
CA ASP A 187 25.45 66.66 -23.02
C ASP A 187 24.20 66.85 -23.93
N ALA A 188 23.25 67.72 -23.58
CA ALA A 188 23.13 69.13 -23.99
C ALA A 188 22.34 69.33 -25.32
N GLU A 189 21.17 69.96 -25.18
CA GLU A 189 20.66 71.09 -25.99
C GLU A 189 20.73 71.08 -27.54
N ASN A 190 19.55 71.33 -28.13
CA ASN A 190 19.30 72.24 -29.27
C ASN A 190 19.57 71.76 -30.72
N SER A 191 18.51 71.29 -31.40
CA SER A 191 18.03 71.79 -32.71
C SER A 191 16.73 71.09 -33.13
#